data_AF-A0A0B4Q7D8-F1
#
_entry.id   AF-A0A0B4Q7D8-F1
#
_cell.length_a   1.000
_cell.length_b   1.000
_cell.length_c   1.000
_cell.angle_alpha   90.00
_cell.angle_beta   90.00
_cell.angle_gamma   90.00
#
_symmetry.space_group_name_H-M   'P 1'
#
loop_
_entity.id
_entity.type
_entity.pdbx_description
1 polymer ?
#
loop_
_entity_poly.entity_id
_entity_poly.type
_entity_poly.pdbx_seq_one_letter_code
_entity_poly.pdbx_strand_id
1 'polypeptide(L)'
;MHYSLKKRLIWGTSIFSVILGCILIFSAYKVALQEVDEILDTQMKYLAERTAEHPLKTVSSKFDFHKTYHEEDLFIDIWAYKDQAHLSHHLHLLVPPVEQAGFYSHKTAQGIVRTYVLPLKDYQIQVSQQERVREAFAWELAGSMFIPYLIILPFAIFALAAAIIRRGLKPIDDFKNELKERDSEELTPIEVHDYPQELLPTIDEMNRLFERISKAQNEQKQFIADAAHELRTPVTALNLQTKILLSQFP
;
A
#
# COMPACT_ATOMS: atom_id res chain seq x y z
N MET A 1 24.80 6.64 -13.95
CA MET A 1 24.09 6.09 -12.77
C MET A 1 23.18 4.95 -13.25
N HIS A 2 23.53 3.69 -12.97
CA HIS A 2 22.69 2.55 -13.36
C HIS A 2 21.49 2.42 -12.43
N TYR A 3 20.28 2.53 -12.97
CA TYR A 3 19.04 2.32 -12.23
C TYR A 3 18.75 0.83 -12.12
N SER A 4 18.53 0.33 -10.89
CA SER A 4 18.09 -1.04 -10.66
C SER A 4 16.57 -1.10 -10.65
N LEU A 5 15.98 -1.85 -11.58
CA LEU A 5 14.52 -2.10 -11.64
C LEU A 5 13.98 -2.60 -10.29
N LYS A 6 14.77 -3.46 -9.62
CA LYS A 6 14.48 -3.98 -8.27
C LYS A 6 14.34 -2.85 -7.24
N LYS A 7 15.27 -1.87 -7.22
CA LYS A 7 15.21 -0.73 -6.30
C LYS A 7 14.02 0.19 -6.57
N ARG A 8 13.73 0.50 -7.84
CA ARG A 8 12.62 1.39 -8.21
C ARG A 8 11.27 0.77 -7.83
N LEU A 9 11.12 -0.53 -8.01
CA LEU A 9 9.90 -1.24 -7.64
C LEU A 9 9.73 -1.34 -6.12
N ILE A 10 10.80 -1.64 -5.37
CA ILE A 10 10.77 -1.63 -3.89
C ILE A 10 10.35 -0.26 -3.35
N TRP A 11 10.90 0.82 -3.93
CA TRP A 11 10.52 2.18 -3.55
C TRP A 11 9.06 2.48 -3.89
N GLY A 12 8.61 2.08 -5.08
CA GLY A 12 7.22 2.24 -5.51
C GLY A 12 6.24 1.49 -4.61
N THR A 13 6.52 0.23 -4.27
CA THR A 13 5.68 -0.57 -3.36
C THR A 13 5.67 -0.02 -1.95
N SER A 14 6.80 0.51 -1.48
CA SER A 14 6.91 1.15 -0.16
C SER A 14 6.05 2.41 -0.08
N ILE A 15 6.19 3.31 -1.06
CA ILE A 15 5.38 4.54 -1.14
C ILE A 15 3.89 4.19 -1.23
N PHE A 16 3.52 3.25 -2.11
CA PHE A 16 2.14 2.80 -2.24
C PHE A 16 1.59 2.27 -0.91
N SER A 17 2.37 1.45 -0.21
CA SER A 17 1.96 0.91 1.08
C SER A 17 1.81 1.97 2.17
N VAL A 18 2.65 3.00 2.18
CA VAL A 18 2.54 4.13 3.13
C VAL A 18 1.27 4.92 2.84
N ILE A 19 1.02 5.25 1.57
CA ILE A 19 -0.20 5.96 1.16
C ILE A 19 -1.44 5.15 1.53
N LEU A 20 -1.44 3.86 1.22
CA LEU A 20 -2.53 2.95 1.57
C LEU A 20 -2.74 2.86 3.08
N GLY A 21 -1.66 2.81 3.86
CA GLY A 21 -1.71 2.83 5.31
C GLY A 21 -2.36 4.10 5.85
N CYS A 22 -1.98 5.28 5.35
CA CYS A 22 -2.59 6.54 5.75
C CYS A 22 -4.10 6.60 5.42
N ILE A 23 -4.49 6.12 4.23
CA ILE A 23 -5.91 6.06 3.83
C ILE A 23 -6.69 5.13 4.75
N LEU A 24 -6.13 3.95 5.08
CA LEU A 24 -6.78 2.99 5.98
C LEU A 24 -6.95 3.55 7.38
N ILE A 25 -5.92 4.20 7.95
CA ILE A 25 -6.01 4.82 9.29
C ILE A 25 -7.10 5.90 9.29
N PHE A 26 -7.10 6.77 8.28
CA PHE A 26 -8.09 7.84 8.19
C PHE A 26 -9.52 7.30 8.04
N SER A 27 -9.70 6.29 7.18
CA SER A 27 -10.99 5.62 6.99
C SER A 27 -11.45 4.92 8.27
N ALA A 28 -10.54 4.20 8.94
CA ALA A 28 -10.82 3.50 10.19
C ALA A 28 -11.30 4.45 11.27
N TYR A 29 -10.58 5.56 11.46
CA TYR A 29 -10.96 6.61 12.42
C TYR A 29 -12.34 7.19 12.10
N LYS A 30 -12.62 7.48 10.82
CA LYS A 30 -13.91 8.05 10.41
C LYS A 30 -15.08 7.10 10.64
N VAL A 31 -14.91 5.82 10.32
CA VAL A 31 -15.93 4.79 10.56
C VAL A 31 -16.15 4.59 12.05
N ALA A 32 -15.07 4.46 12.84
CA ALA A 32 -15.17 4.28 14.28
C ALA A 32 -15.85 5.48 14.95
N LEU A 33 -15.51 6.72 14.55
CA LEU A 33 -16.14 7.91 15.10
C LEU A 33 -17.65 7.92 14.80
N GLN A 34 -18.05 7.60 13.57
CA GLN A 34 -19.47 7.54 13.22
C GLN A 34 -20.24 6.48 14.02
N GLU A 35 -19.65 5.30 14.22
CA GLU A 35 -20.26 4.21 14.99
C GLU A 35 -20.39 4.57 16.47
N VAL A 36 -19.32 5.13 17.06
CA VAL A 36 -19.31 5.66 18.42
C VAL A 36 -20.40 6.71 18.59
N ASP A 37 -20.56 7.58 17.59
CA ASP A 37 -21.55 8.63 17.65
C ASP A 37 -22.97 8.08 17.77
N GLU A 38 -23.29 7.09 16.95
CA GLU A 38 -24.61 6.45 16.91
C GLU A 38 -24.91 5.66 18.19
N ILE A 39 -23.93 4.88 18.67
CA ILE A 39 -24.08 4.06 19.89
C ILE A 39 -24.29 4.96 21.10
N LEU A 40 -23.45 5.97 21.29
CA LEU A 40 -23.52 6.84 22.46
C LEU A 40 -24.76 7.75 22.42
N ASP A 41 -25.14 8.25 21.25
CA ASP A 41 -26.40 9.00 21.10
C ASP A 41 -27.61 8.13 21.46
N THR A 42 -27.62 6.86 21.02
CA THR A 42 -28.67 5.90 21.37
C THR A 42 -28.73 5.65 22.88
N GLN A 43 -27.58 5.48 23.53
CA GLN A 43 -27.51 5.32 24.99
C GLN A 43 -28.03 6.54 25.73
N MET A 44 -27.64 7.75 25.32
CA MET A 44 -28.11 9.00 25.92
C MET A 44 -29.63 9.14 25.82
N LYS A 45 -30.20 8.83 24.64
CA LYS A 45 -31.64 8.84 24.42
C LYS A 45 -32.35 7.81 25.29
N TYR A 46 -31.87 6.58 25.30
CA TYR A 46 -32.44 5.50 26.12
C TYR A 46 -32.42 5.85 27.61
N LEU A 47 -31.32 6.40 28.11
CA LEU A 47 -31.22 6.82 29.51
C LEU A 47 -32.18 7.97 29.84
N ALA A 48 -32.33 8.95 28.94
CA ALA A 48 -33.28 10.04 29.16
C ALA A 48 -34.73 9.55 29.22
N GLU A 49 -35.13 8.71 28.26
CA GLU A 49 -36.47 8.11 28.20
C GLU A 49 -36.73 7.20 29.41
N ARG A 50 -35.75 6.37 29.79
CA ARG A 50 -35.87 5.49 30.96
C ARG A 50 -35.94 6.27 32.27
N THR A 51 -35.26 7.41 32.36
CA THR A 51 -35.32 8.31 33.52
C THR A 51 -36.70 8.98 33.63
N ALA A 52 -37.31 9.32 32.49
CA ALA A 52 -38.67 9.90 32.44
C ALA A 52 -39.76 8.96 32.98
N GLU A 53 -39.53 7.64 32.95
CA GLU A 53 -40.48 6.64 33.45
C GLU A 53 -40.51 6.52 34.99
N HIS A 54 -39.54 7.13 35.69
CA HIS A 54 -39.42 7.05 37.15
C HIS A 54 -39.76 8.40 37.81
N PRO A 55 -40.08 8.42 39.13
CA PRO A 55 -40.35 9.65 39.85
C PRO A 55 -39.18 10.64 39.76
N LEU A 56 -39.40 11.75 39.06
CA LEU A 56 -38.37 12.75 38.80
C LEU A 56 -38.04 13.53 40.08
N LYS A 57 -36.75 13.57 40.42
CA LYS A 57 -36.18 14.48 41.41
C LYS A 57 -35.22 15.40 40.68
N THR A 58 -35.08 16.64 41.16
CA THR A 58 -34.06 17.53 40.63
C THR A 58 -32.69 16.94 40.95
N VAL A 59 -31.92 16.67 39.91
CA VAL A 59 -30.58 16.09 39.98
C VAL A 59 -29.67 17.02 39.21
N SER A 60 -28.58 17.46 39.83
CA SER A 60 -27.53 18.17 39.11
C SER A 60 -26.23 17.39 39.22
N SER A 61 -25.68 17.06 38.07
CA SER A 61 -24.40 16.39 37.93
C SER A 61 -23.26 17.35 38.27
N LYS A 62 -22.28 16.86 39.02
CA LYS A 62 -21.06 17.61 39.34
C LYS A 62 -20.00 17.30 38.30
N PHE A 63 -19.56 18.34 37.60
CA PHE A 63 -18.53 18.19 36.59
C PHE A 63 -17.14 18.47 37.21
N ASP A 64 -16.39 17.39 37.38
CA ASP A 64 -14.93 17.31 37.59
C ASP A 64 -14.10 17.86 36.42
N PHE A 65 -13.34 18.95 36.57
CA PHE A 65 -12.48 19.50 35.51
C PHE A 65 -11.13 18.80 35.37
N HIS A 66 -10.66 18.16 36.42
CA HIS A 66 -9.37 17.45 36.44
C HIS A 66 -9.52 15.95 36.17
N LYS A 67 -10.74 15.46 36.00
CA LYS A 67 -11.03 14.05 35.78
C LYS A 67 -11.07 13.72 34.28
N THR A 68 -10.35 12.67 33.90
CA THR A 68 -10.55 11.99 32.61
C THR A 68 -11.82 11.16 32.72
N TYR A 69 -12.75 11.38 31.80
CA TYR A 69 -14.01 10.65 31.73
C TYR A 69 -13.93 9.59 30.65
N HIS A 70 -14.64 8.50 30.89
CA HIS A 70 -14.75 7.36 30.00
C HIS A 70 -16.08 7.38 29.24
N GLU A 71 -16.19 6.52 28.23
CA GLU A 71 -17.36 6.35 27.37
C GLU A 71 -18.66 6.05 28.14
N GLU A 72 -18.53 5.45 29.32
CA GLU A 72 -19.63 5.15 30.26
C GLU A 72 -20.03 6.32 31.17
N ASP A 73 -19.19 7.36 31.28
CA ASP A 73 -19.46 8.52 32.11
C ASP A 73 -20.47 9.45 31.41
N LEU A 74 -21.74 9.31 31.79
CA LEU A 74 -22.84 10.14 31.34
C LEU A 74 -23.36 11.02 32.48
N PHE A 75 -23.54 12.30 32.21
CA PHE A 75 -24.06 13.25 33.19
C PHE A 75 -25.56 13.43 32.99
N ILE A 76 -26.34 13.17 34.04
CA ILE A 76 -27.79 13.35 34.01
C ILE A 76 -28.13 14.58 34.85
N ASP A 77 -28.77 15.55 34.22
CA ASP A 77 -29.28 16.75 34.85
C ASP A 77 -30.80 16.82 34.66
N ILE A 78 -31.52 16.92 35.77
CA ILE A 78 -32.99 17.02 35.80
C ILE A 78 -33.33 18.28 36.56
N TRP A 79 -34.06 19.19 35.92
CA TRP A 79 -34.51 20.42 36.56
C TRP A 79 -35.97 20.71 36.25
N ALA A 80 -36.66 21.35 37.19
CA ALA A 80 -38.06 21.73 37.05
C ALA A 80 -38.15 23.11 36.38
N TYR A 81 -39.12 23.34 35.49
CA TYR A 81 -39.33 24.67 34.89
C TYR A 81 -39.67 25.74 35.93
N LYS A 82 -40.26 25.32 37.06
CA LYS A 82 -40.58 26.19 38.20
C LYS A 82 -39.34 26.60 39.01
N ASP A 83 -38.27 25.83 38.90
CA ASP A 83 -37.04 26.07 39.65
C ASP A 83 -36.08 26.90 38.79
N GLN A 84 -35.81 28.12 39.23
CA GLN A 84 -34.89 29.05 38.57
C GLN A 84 -33.42 28.64 38.72
N ALA A 85 -33.13 27.47 39.31
CA ALA A 85 -31.78 26.91 39.45
C ALA A 85 -30.95 26.85 38.14
N HIS A 86 -31.61 26.86 36.97
CA HIS A 86 -30.95 26.96 35.66
C HIS A 86 -30.24 28.32 35.42
N LEU A 87 -30.65 29.40 36.09
CA LEU A 87 -30.00 30.71 36.05
C LEU A 87 -28.71 30.77 36.89
N SER A 88 -28.51 29.82 37.80
CA SER A 88 -27.42 29.82 38.79
C SER A 88 -26.19 29.02 38.35
N HIS A 89 -26.26 28.28 37.23
CA HIS A 89 -25.16 27.47 36.75
C HIS A 89 -24.12 28.34 36.05
N HIS A 90 -23.13 28.80 36.83
CA HIS A 90 -22.01 29.66 36.42
C HIS A 90 -21.16 29.11 35.25
N LEU A 91 -21.43 27.89 34.77
CA LEU A 91 -20.62 27.13 33.82
C LEU A 91 -21.21 26.99 32.41
N HIS A 92 -22.40 27.55 32.13
CA HIS A 92 -23.10 27.42 30.83
C HIS A 92 -23.13 25.98 30.28
N LEU A 93 -23.18 25.00 31.17
CA LEU A 93 -23.10 23.57 30.83
C LEU A 93 -24.47 22.96 30.48
N LEU A 94 -25.54 23.71 30.69
CA LEU A 94 -26.92 23.26 30.53
C LEU A 94 -27.55 23.93 29.32
N VAL A 95 -28.32 23.15 28.58
CA VAL A 95 -29.11 23.66 27.46
C VAL A 95 -30.34 24.38 28.03
N PRO A 96 -30.70 25.58 27.52
CA PRO A 96 -31.94 26.26 27.91
C PRO A 96 -33.20 25.41 27.71
N PRO A 97 -34.36 25.85 28.22
CA PRO A 97 -35.65 25.25 27.89
C PRO A 97 -35.83 25.08 26.37
N VAL A 98 -36.08 23.85 25.92
CA VAL A 98 -36.39 23.54 24.51
C VAL A 98 -37.75 22.90 24.39
N GLU A 99 -38.43 23.13 23.27
CA GLU A 99 -39.78 22.58 23.03
C GLU A 99 -39.75 21.18 22.41
N GLN A 100 -38.64 20.80 21.77
CA GLN A 100 -38.50 19.53 21.06
C GLN A 100 -37.33 18.73 21.61
N ALA A 101 -37.53 17.41 21.71
CA ALA A 101 -36.46 16.50 22.09
C ALA A 101 -35.40 16.42 20.99
N GLY A 102 -34.13 16.47 21.36
CA GLY A 102 -33.06 16.49 20.37
C GLY A 102 -31.65 16.56 20.97
N PHE A 103 -30.66 16.44 20.08
CA PHE A 103 -29.25 16.60 20.41
C PHE A 103 -28.81 18.05 20.19
N TYR A 104 -28.13 18.60 21.17
CA TYR A 104 -27.60 19.95 21.17
C TYR A 104 -26.13 19.91 21.56
N SER A 105 -25.27 20.45 20.70
CA SER A 105 -23.86 20.62 20.99
C SER A 105 -23.60 22.07 21.42
N HIS A 106 -22.99 22.24 22.58
CA HIS A 106 -22.64 23.56 23.09
C HIS A 106 -21.17 23.61 23.49
N LYS A 107 -20.54 24.75 23.22
CA LYS A 107 -19.14 24.96 23.54
C LYS A 107 -19.05 25.49 24.97
N THR A 108 -18.42 24.71 25.83
CA THR A 108 -18.10 25.10 27.20
C THR A 108 -16.65 25.59 27.27
N ALA A 109 -16.23 26.10 28.43
CA ALA A 109 -14.83 26.47 28.67
C ALA A 109 -13.84 25.29 28.53
N GLN A 110 -14.33 24.05 28.48
CA GLN A 110 -13.53 22.83 28.57
C GLN A 110 -13.62 21.92 27.36
N GLY A 111 -14.43 22.31 26.38
CA GLY A 111 -14.62 21.55 25.17
C GLY A 111 -16.07 21.59 24.69
N ILE A 112 -16.30 20.80 23.65
CA ILE A 112 -17.64 20.62 23.11
C ILE A 112 -18.32 19.54 23.95
N VAL A 113 -19.50 19.87 24.47
CA VAL A 113 -20.37 18.94 25.17
C VAL A 113 -21.57 18.69 24.27
N ARG A 114 -21.89 17.42 24.07
CA ARG A 114 -23.07 16.95 23.37
C ARG A 114 -24.11 16.57 24.42
N THR A 115 -25.30 17.16 24.29
CA THR A 115 -26.38 16.98 25.26
C THR A 115 -27.65 16.54 24.53
N TYR A 116 -28.21 15.41 24.96
CA TYR A 116 -29.56 15.02 24.59
C TYR A 116 -30.53 15.64 25.58
N VAL A 117 -31.53 16.35 25.06
CA VAL A 117 -32.53 17.04 25.86
C VAL A 117 -33.89 16.42 25.60
N LEU A 118 -34.57 16.05 26.69
CA LEU A 118 -35.94 15.54 26.68
C LEU A 118 -36.83 16.49 27.51
N PRO A 119 -37.62 17.36 26.85
CA PRO A 119 -38.56 18.23 27.54
C PRO A 119 -39.81 17.45 27.97
N LEU A 120 -40.21 17.58 29.23
CA LEU A 120 -41.48 17.07 29.77
C LEU A 120 -42.41 18.25 30.10
N LYS A 121 -43.52 17.98 30.79
CA LYS A 121 -44.52 19.01 31.15
C LYS A 121 -44.03 20.01 32.20
N ASP A 122 -43.40 19.51 33.26
CA ASP A 122 -42.96 20.30 34.42
C ASP A 122 -41.43 20.27 34.63
N TYR A 123 -40.73 19.41 33.89
CA TYR A 123 -39.30 19.14 34.02
C TYR A 123 -38.61 19.04 32.66
N GLN A 124 -37.30 19.25 32.64
CA GLN A 124 -36.44 18.93 31.51
C GLN A 124 -35.34 17.97 31.96
N ILE A 125 -35.19 16.87 31.24
CA ILE A 125 -34.10 15.91 31.45
C ILE A 125 -33.03 16.20 30.41
N GLN A 126 -31.78 16.26 30.85
CA GLN A 126 -30.62 16.44 30.01
C GLN A 126 -29.63 15.32 30.31
N VAL A 127 -29.18 14.64 29.27
CA VAL A 127 -28.07 13.70 29.36
C VAL A 127 -26.92 14.31 28.56
N SER A 128 -25.79 14.55 29.20
CA SER A 128 -24.64 15.25 28.62
C SER A 128 -23.41 14.35 28.61
N GLN A 129 -22.64 14.45 27.53
CA GLN A 129 -21.36 13.77 27.37
C GLN A 129 -20.35 14.68 26.65
N GLN A 130 -19.07 14.51 26.92
CA GLN A 130 -18.01 15.30 26.28
C GLN A 130 -17.61 14.71 24.93
N GLU A 131 -17.43 15.56 23.92
CA GLU A 131 -17.04 15.13 22.57
C GLU A 131 -15.66 14.44 22.57
N ARG A 132 -14.73 14.90 23.41
CA ARG A 132 -13.40 14.28 23.54
C ARG A 132 -13.42 12.82 23.97
N VAL A 133 -14.46 12.41 24.71
CA VAL A 133 -14.63 11.01 25.14
C VAL A 133 -14.96 10.16 23.91
N ARG A 134 -15.81 10.70 23.02
CA ARG A 134 -16.22 10.06 21.77
C ARG A 134 -15.03 9.93 20.82
N GLU A 135 -14.21 10.98 20.70
CA GLU A 135 -12.97 10.96 19.91
C GLU A 135 -11.94 9.96 20.46
N ALA A 136 -11.75 9.91 21.78
CA ALA A 136 -10.81 8.98 22.41
C ALA A 136 -11.26 7.52 22.21
N PHE A 137 -12.54 7.25 22.41
CA PHE A 137 -13.10 5.92 22.22
C PHE A 137 -13.06 5.48 20.75
N ALA A 138 -13.32 6.40 19.82
CA ALA A 138 -13.18 6.15 18.38
C ALA A 138 -11.74 5.77 18.01
N TRP A 139 -10.72 6.41 18.60
CA TRP A 139 -9.31 6.04 18.40
C TRP A 139 -8.98 4.64 18.92
N GLU A 140 -9.52 4.27 20.08
CA GLU A 140 -9.31 2.95 20.68
C GLU A 140 -9.97 1.84 19.84
N LEU A 141 -11.20 2.06 19.40
CA LEU A 141 -11.92 1.13 18.52
C LEU A 141 -11.26 1.05 17.13
N ALA A 142 -10.92 2.18 16.51
CA ALA A 142 -10.21 2.19 15.24
C ALA A 142 -8.87 1.45 15.35
N GLY A 143 -8.13 1.66 16.44
CA GLY A 143 -6.87 0.97 16.70
C GLY A 143 -7.05 -0.53 16.81
N SER A 144 -7.92 -0.98 17.71
CA SER A 144 -8.14 -2.41 17.97
C SER A 144 -8.62 -3.19 16.74
N MET A 145 -9.46 -2.60 15.90
CA MET A 145 -9.97 -3.26 14.69
C MET A 145 -8.99 -3.17 13.51
N PHE A 146 -8.31 -2.04 13.30
CA PHE A 146 -7.59 -1.78 12.05
C PHE A 146 -6.06 -1.90 12.14
N ILE A 147 -5.44 -1.85 13.33
CA ILE A 147 -4.00 -2.07 13.50
C ILE A 147 -3.55 -3.41 12.89
N PRO A 148 -4.25 -4.55 13.07
CA PRO A 148 -3.83 -5.80 12.46
C PRO A 148 -3.75 -5.72 10.93
N TYR A 149 -4.74 -5.07 10.29
CA TYR A 149 -4.76 -4.89 8.84
C TYR A 149 -3.65 -3.95 8.37
N LEU A 150 -3.39 -2.89 9.14
CA LEU A 150 -2.31 -1.93 8.86
C LEU A 150 -0.93 -2.61 8.85
N ILE A 151 -0.74 -3.66 9.64
CA ILE A 151 0.52 -4.43 9.67
C ILE A 151 0.50 -5.52 8.60
N ILE A 152 -0.55 -6.33 8.51
CA ILE A 152 -0.58 -7.52 7.63
C ILE A 152 -0.54 -7.13 6.15
N LEU A 153 -1.30 -6.11 5.75
CA LEU A 153 -1.44 -5.71 4.34
C LEU A 153 -0.11 -5.25 3.69
N PRO A 154 0.69 -4.33 4.30
CA PRO A 154 2.02 -3.97 3.78
C PRO A 154 2.91 -5.18 3.58
N PHE A 155 2.97 -6.05 4.60
CA PHE A 155 3.86 -7.21 4.60
C PHE A 155 3.42 -8.22 3.54
N ALA A 156 2.11 -8.41 3.36
CA ALA A 156 1.55 -9.27 2.31
C ALA A 156 1.89 -8.71 0.92
N ILE A 157 1.67 -7.41 0.68
CA ILE A 157 2.01 -6.75 -0.60
C ILE A 157 3.51 -6.86 -0.87
N PHE A 158 4.34 -6.59 0.13
CA PHE A 158 5.79 -6.68 0.01
C PHE A 158 6.26 -8.11 -0.29
N ALA A 159 5.74 -9.10 0.44
CA ALA A 159 6.06 -10.51 0.22
C ALA A 159 5.64 -10.98 -1.17
N LEU A 160 4.44 -10.59 -1.61
CA LEU A 160 3.93 -10.91 -2.94
C LEU A 160 4.78 -10.25 -4.04
N ALA A 161 5.07 -8.96 -3.91
CA ALA A 161 5.94 -8.23 -4.84
C ALA A 161 7.33 -8.88 -4.91
N ALA A 162 7.94 -9.20 -3.76
CA ALA A 162 9.23 -9.87 -3.70
C ALA A 162 9.20 -11.26 -4.37
N ALA A 163 8.13 -12.04 -4.18
CA ALA A 163 7.95 -13.34 -4.80
C ALA A 163 7.79 -13.23 -6.33
N ILE A 164 6.97 -12.29 -6.81
CA ILE A 164 6.76 -12.04 -8.24
C ILE A 164 8.06 -11.60 -8.90
N ILE A 165 8.81 -10.68 -8.29
CA ILE A 165 10.10 -10.20 -8.83
C ILE A 165 11.11 -11.34 -8.89
N ARG A 166 11.23 -12.13 -7.82
CA ARG A 166 12.18 -13.25 -7.77
C ARG A 166 11.86 -14.29 -8.85
N ARG A 167 10.58 -14.61 -9.05
CA ARG A 167 10.17 -15.57 -10.08
C ARG A 167 10.24 -15.00 -11.50
N GLY A 168 9.83 -13.74 -11.70
CA GLY A 168 9.78 -13.10 -13.01
C GLY A 168 11.14 -12.69 -13.56
N LEU A 169 12.12 -12.38 -12.70
CA LEU A 169 13.48 -12.05 -13.14
C LEU A 169 14.42 -13.25 -13.22
N LYS A 170 14.06 -14.39 -12.61
CA LYS A 170 14.89 -15.59 -12.65
C LYS A 170 15.21 -16.03 -14.10
N PRO A 171 14.24 -16.11 -15.04
CA PRO A 171 14.54 -16.47 -16.42
C PRO A 171 15.49 -15.50 -17.14
N ILE A 172 15.50 -14.22 -16.75
CA ILE A 172 16.43 -13.23 -17.31
C ILE A 172 17.84 -13.47 -16.79
N ASP A 173 17.97 -13.75 -15.49
CA ASP A 173 19.26 -14.11 -14.89
C ASP A 173 19.79 -15.43 -15.48
N ASP A 174 18.90 -16.40 -15.73
CA ASP A 174 19.23 -17.68 -16.39
C ASP A 174 19.70 -17.46 -17.84
N PHE A 175 18.96 -16.68 -18.65
CA PHE A 175 19.34 -16.31 -20.02
C PHE A 175 20.71 -15.61 -20.08
N LYS A 176 20.95 -14.69 -19.13
CA LYS A 176 22.23 -13.98 -19.04
C LYS A 176 23.39 -14.94 -18.71
N ASN A 177 23.16 -15.92 -17.85
CA ASN A 177 24.17 -16.91 -17.50
C ASN A 177 24.45 -17.85 -18.68
N GLU A 178 23.41 -18.32 -19.39
CA GLU A 178 23.55 -19.14 -20.61
C GLU A 178 24.40 -18.42 -21.67
N LEU A 179 24.15 -17.12 -21.88
CA LEU A 179 24.93 -16.33 -22.83
C LEU A 179 26.38 -16.08 -22.37
N LYS A 180 26.62 -16.03 -21.05
CA LYS A 180 27.96 -15.80 -20.49
C LYS A 180 28.83 -17.06 -20.51
N GLU A 181 28.22 -18.24 -20.40
CA GLU A 181 28.92 -19.52 -20.43
C GLU A 181 29.25 -20.00 -21.85
N ARG A 182 28.54 -19.48 -22.87
CA ARG A 182 28.86 -19.75 -24.29
C ARG A 182 30.22 -19.16 -24.68
N ASP A 183 31.04 -20.00 -25.30
CA ASP A 183 32.33 -19.59 -25.87
C ASP A 183 32.14 -18.79 -27.16
N SER A 184 33.11 -17.94 -27.53
CA SER A 184 32.97 -17.02 -28.69
C SER A 184 32.86 -17.73 -30.04
N GLU A 185 33.30 -19.00 -30.09
CA GLU A 185 33.27 -19.85 -31.28
C GLU A 185 32.00 -20.74 -31.33
N GLU A 186 31.20 -20.76 -30.27
CA GLU A 186 30.01 -21.59 -30.17
C GLU A 186 28.76 -20.86 -30.70
N LEU A 187 28.52 -21.01 -32.01
CA LEU A 187 27.40 -20.37 -32.74
C LEU A 187 26.13 -21.23 -32.78
N THR A 188 25.95 -22.12 -31.81
CA THR A 188 24.73 -22.93 -31.71
C THR A 188 23.54 -22.03 -31.35
N PRO A 189 22.35 -22.25 -31.94
CA PRO A 189 21.17 -21.46 -31.63
C PRO A 189 20.78 -21.61 -30.14
N ILE A 190 20.29 -20.53 -29.56
CA ILE A 190 19.70 -20.51 -28.22
C ILE A 190 18.33 -21.19 -28.31
N GLU A 191 18.14 -22.28 -27.57
CA GLU A 191 16.87 -23.00 -27.54
C GLU A 191 15.88 -22.29 -26.61
N VAL A 192 14.66 -22.09 -27.10
CA VAL A 192 13.62 -21.41 -26.34
C VAL A 192 12.96 -22.39 -25.37
N HIS A 193 13.50 -22.50 -24.15
CA HIS A 193 12.90 -23.29 -23.08
C HIS A 193 12.56 -22.39 -21.89
N ASP A 194 11.28 -22.29 -21.55
CA ASP A 194 10.73 -21.57 -20.37
C ASP A 194 11.11 -20.08 -20.24
N TYR A 195 11.43 -19.40 -21.34
CA TYR A 195 11.67 -17.95 -21.35
C TYR A 195 10.38 -17.12 -21.44
N PRO A 196 10.31 -15.97 -20.76
CA PRO A 196 9.18 -15.04 -20.84
C PRO A 196 9.04 -14.46 -22.25
N GLN A 197 7.81 -14.14 -22.65
CA GLN A 197 7.46 -13.71 -24.01
C GLN A 197 8.24 -12.46 -24.45
N GLU A 198 8.63 -11.62 -23.51
CA GLU A 198 9.41 -10.41 -23.70
C GLU A 198 10.85 -10.68 -24.18
N LEU A 199 11.42 -11.86 -23.92
CA LEU A 199 12.77 -12.22 -24.36
C LEU A 199 12.80 -12.86 -25.75
N LEU A 200 11.68 -13.43 -26.22
CA LEU A 200 11.61 -14.13 -27.51
C LEU A 200 12.13 -13.30 -28.69
N PRO A 201 11.80 -12.00 -28.85
CA PRO A 201 12.30 -11.21 -29.96
C PRO A 201 13.81 -11.00 -29.90
N THR A 202 14.39 -10.90 -28.70
CA THR A 202 15.83 -10.77 -28.52
C THR A 202 16.54 -12.07 -28.86
N ILE A 203 15.99 -13.21 -28.43
CA ILE A 203 16.52 -14.54 -28.77
C ILE A 203 16.52 -14.77 -30.29
N ASP A 204 15.43 -14.41 -30.99
CA ASP A 204 15.33 -14.54 -32.44
C ASP A 204 16.42 -13.72 -33.17
N GLU A 205 16.62 -12.46 -32.76
CA GLU A 205 17.64 -11.60 -33.38
C GLU A 205 19.07 -12.10 -33.09
N MET A 206 19.33 -12.63 -31.89
CA MET A 206 20.62 -13.25 -31.57
C MET A 206 20.89 -14.50 -32.41
N ASN A 207 19.89 -15.38 -32.56
CA ASN A 207 20.00 -16.57 -33.40
C ASN A 207 20.26 -16.22 -34.87
N ARG A 208 19.58 -15.19 -35.40
CA ARG A 208 19.85 -14.66 -36.74
C ARG A 208 21.27 -14.12 -36.89
N LEU A 209 21.80 -13.46 -35.86
CA LEU A 209 23.19 -12.99 -35.88
C LEU A 209 24.17 -14.17 -35.90
N PHE A 210 23.95 -15.19 -35.07
CA PHE A 210 24.78 -16.40 -35.05
C PHE A 210 24.76 -17.12 -36.41
N GLU A 211 23.60 -17.22 -37.05
CA GLU A 211 23.47 -17.80 -38.39
C GLU A 211 24.29 -17.01 -39.43
N ARG A 212 24.24 -15.68 -39.39
CA ARG A 212 25.03 -14.82 -40.30
C ARG A 212 26.53 -14.98 -40.07
N ILE A 213 26.98 -15.04 -38.82
CA ILE A 213 28.41 -15.22 -38.50
C ILE A 213 28.87 -16.61 -38.96
N SER A 214 28.08 -17.65 -38.71
CA SER A 214 28.38 -19.03 -39.12
C SER A 214 28.53 -19.13 -40.64
N LYS A 215 27.59 -18.52 -41.39
CA LYS A 215 27.65 -18.46 -42.84
C LYS A 215 28.91 -17.76 -43.34
N ALA A 216 29.23 -16.58 -42.78
CA ALA A 216 30.43 -15.83 -43.16
C ALA A 216 31.73 -16.60 -42.86
N GLN A 217 31.80 -17.29 -41.71
CA GLN A 217 32.96 -18.14 -41.39
C GLN A 217 33.11 -19.31 -42.36
N ASN A 218 32.00 -19.94 -42.77
CA ASN A 218 32.04 -21.05 -43.73
C ASN A 218 32.50 -20.58 -45.12
N GLU A 219 31.98 -19.44 -45.59
CA GLU A 219 32.41 -18.81 -46.85
C GLU A 219 33.91 -18.45 -46.80
N GLN A 220 34.40 -17.93 -45.67
CA GLN A 220 35.81 -17.60 -45.52
C GLN A 220 36.71 -18.85 -45.49
N LYS A 221 36.28 -19.93 -44.82
CA LYS A 221 37.01 -21.21 -44.83
C LYS A 221 37.10 -21.79 -46.25
N GLN A 222 35.99 -21.72 -47.00
CA GLN A 222 35.95 -22.21 -48.37
C GLN A 222 36.83 -21.37 -49.30
N PHE A 223 36.78 -20.04 -49.19
CA PHE A 223 37.68 -19.15 -49.93
C PHE A 223 39.15 -19.42 -49.65
N ILE A 224 39.54 -19.64 -48.39
CA ILE A 224 40.92 -19.97 -48.01
C ILE A 224 41.33 -21.33 -48.59
N ALA A 225 40.44 -22.33 -48.55
CA ALA A 225 40.71 -23.65 -49.11
C ALA A 225 40.91 -23.58 -50.64
N ASP A 226 40.03 -22.86 -51.33
CA ASP A 226 40.07 -22.65 -52.77
C ASP A 226 41.34 -21.89 -53.16
N ALA A 227 41.66 -20.79 -52.47
CA ALA A 227 42.88 -20.02 -52.70
C ALA A 227 44.15 -20.87 -52.48
N ALA A 228 44.17 -21.73 -51.45
CA ALA A 228 45.29 -22.63 -51.21
C ALA A 228 45.47 -23.67 -52.33
N HIS A 229 44.37 -24.18 -52.89
CA HIS A 229 44.40 -25.09 -54.04
C HIS A 229 44.83 -24.38 -55.33
N GLU A 230 44.27 -23.19 -55.61
CA GLU A 230 44.62 -22.38 -56.77
C GLU A 230 46.05 -21.87 -56.76
N LEU A 231 46.67 -21.65 -55.59
CA LEU A 231 48.09 -21.29 -55.49
C LEU A 231 49.04 -22.49 -55.59
N ARG A 232 48.61 -23.69 -55.17
CA ARG A 232 49.44 -24.91 -55.25
C ARG A 232 49.78 -25.27 -56.69
N THR A 233 48.82 -25.13 -57.61
CA THR A 233 48.98 -25.45 -59.04
C THR A 233 50.07 -24.61 -59.75
N PRO A 234 50.04 -23.27 -59.73
CA PRO A 234 51.05 -22.42 -60.35
C PRO A 234 52.40 -22.50 -59.63
N VAL A 235 52.45 -22.64 -58.30
CA VAL A 235 53.72 -22.83 -57.57
C VAL A 235 54.39 -24.15 -57.97
N THR A 236 53.60 -25.21 -58.19
CA THR A 236 54.14 -26.48 -58.69
C THR A 236 54.66 -26.35 -60.12
N ALA A 237 53.94 -25.62 -60.98
CA ALA A 237 54.37 -25.34 -62.35
C ALA A 237 55.66 -24.50 -62.40
N LEU A 238 55.77 -23.46 -61.56
CA LEU A 238 56.98 -22.64 -61.43
C LEU A 238 58.16 -23.49 -60.95
N ASN A 239 57.97 -24.32 -59.91
CA ASN A 239 59.02 -25.23 -59.43
C ASN A 239 59.49 -26.22 -60.50
N LEU A 240 58.56 -26.74 -61.33
CA LEU A 240 58.91 -27.58 -62.47
C LEU A 240 59.74 -26.83 -63.51
N GLN A 241 59.36 -25.59 -63.85
CA GLN A 241 60.15 -24.75 -64.76
C GLN A 241 61.54 -24.45 -64.21
N THR A 242 61.67 -24.14 -62.92
CA THR A 242 62.98 -23.92 -62.29
C THR A 242 63.84 -25.19 -62.31
N LYS A 243 63.26 -26.37 -62.05
CA LYS A 243 63.96 -27.66 -62.17
C LYS A 243 64.41 -27.94 -63.60
N ILE A 244 63.57 -27.69 -64.60
CA ILE A 244 63.94 -27.88 -66.01
C ILE A 244 65.11 -26.96 -66.37
N LEU A 245 65.02 -25.67 -66.02
CA LEU A 245 66.10 -24.71 -66.27
C LEU A 245 67.42 -25.12 -65.59
N LEU A 246 67.38 -25.54 -64.31
CA LEU A 246 68.55 -26.04 -63.59
C LEU A 246 69.11 -27.35 -64.18
N SER A 247 68.28 -28.19 -64.78
CA SER A 247 68.74 -29.42 -65.46
C SER A 247 69.31 -29.17 -66.85
N GLN A 248 68.93 -28.06 -67.49
CA GLN A 248 69.34 -27.69 -68.85
C GLN A 248 70.60 -26.81 -68.86
N PHE A 249 70.98 -26.25 -67.70
CA PHE A 249 72.23 -25.54 -67.45
C PHE A 249 72.90 -26.08 -66.16
N PRO A 250 73.73 -27.15 -66.24
CA PRO A 250 74.56 -27.58 -65.11
C PRO A 250 75.72 -26.63 -64.82
#